data_AF-A0A8K0HVT2-F1
#
_entry.id   AF-A0A8K0HVT2-F1
#
_cell.length_a   1.000
_cell.length_b   1.000
_cell.length_c   1.000
_cell.angle_alpha   90.00
_cell.angle_beta   90.00
_cell.angle_gamma   90.00
#
_symmetry.space_group_name_H-M   'P 1'
#
loop_
_entity.id
_entity.type
_entity.pdbx_description
1 polymer ?
#
loop_
_entity_poly.entity_id
_entity_poly.type
_entity_poly.pdbx_seq_one_letter_code
_entity_poly.pdbx_strand_id
1 'polypeptide(L)'
;MAANSVLANGGKGRSPGRLAAVYSEVQTSRLNHPLPLPSVVRGPFKIVDGPPSSAAGNPDEIEKLFPNLFGQPSAALVPTGAAPSEMTGSLKVGVVLSGGQAPGGHNVISGIFDYLEDRAKGSTLYGFKGGPAGIMKCKYVELTREFIYPYRNQLCETFEAKEEEVV
;
A
#
# COMPACT_ATOMS: atom_id res chain seq x y z
N MET A 1 -38.77 -11.43 15.71
CA MET A 1 -39.59 -11.62 14.50
C MET A 1 -39.97 -10.25 13.95
N ALA A 2 -39.15 -9.72 13.04
CA ALA A 2 -39.55 -8.67 12.10
C ALA A 2 -38.56 -8.76 10.93
N ALA A 3 -39.03 -9.31 9.82
CA ALA A 3 -38.29 -9.38 8.57
C ALA A 3 -38.43 -8.04 7.86
N ASN A 4 -37.30 -7.47 7.40
CA ASN A 4 -37.32 -6.40 6.42
C ASN A 4 -36.73 -6.92 5.11
N SER A 5 -37.62 -7.20 4.18
CA SER A 5 -37.36 -7.41 2.77
C SER A 5 -37.25 -6.07 2.05
N VAL A 6 -36.18 -5.84 1.28
CA VAL A 6 -36.18 -4.86 0.19
C VAL A 6 -35.41 -5.41 -1.01
N LEU A 7 -36.20 -5.95 -1.95
CA LEU A 7 -36.17 -5.77 -3.39
C LEU A 7 -34.82 -5.68 -4.12
N ALA A 8 -34.61 -6.67 -4.98
CA ALA A 8 -33.64 -6.66 -6.07
C ALA A 8 -33.93 -5.53 -7.06
N ASN A 9 -32.89 -4.78 -7.42
CA ASN A 9 -32.87 -4.01 -8.66
C ASN A 9 -31.52 -4.17 -9.34
N GLY A 10 -31.56 -4.57 -10.61
CA GLY A 10 -30.40 -4.91 -11.42
C GLY A 10 -29.52 -3.71 -11.73
N GLY A 11 -28.30 -3.76 -11.22
CA GLY A 11 -27.15 -3.00 -11.70
C GLY A 11 -25.91 -3.80 -11.33
N LYS A 12 -25.13 -4.26 -12.31
CA LYS A 12 -23.85 -4.95 -12.07
C LYS A 12 -22.81 -3.96 -11.53
N GLY A 13 -22.97 -3.57 -10.27
CA GLY A 13 -21.91 -2.98 -9.46
C GLY A 13 -20.99 -4.10 -9.00
N ARG A 14 -19.71 -4.02 -9.37
CA ARG A 14 -18.65 -4.93 -8.94
C ARG A 14 -18.57 -4.88 -7.41
N SER A 15 -19.03 -5.94 -6.75
CA SER A 15 -19.01 -6.04 -5.29
C SER A 15 -17.56 -6.10 -4.80
N PRO A 16 -17.13 -5.21 -3.89
CA PRO A 16 -15.81 -5.34 -3.29
C PRO A 16 -15.75 -6.64 -2.50
N GLY A 17 -14.67 -7.40 -2.72
CA GLY A 17 -14.44 -8.69 -2.08
C GLY A 17 -14.43 -8.55 -0.56
N ARG A 18 -15.16 -9.46 0.09
CA ARG A 18 -15.56 -9.53 1.51
C ARG A 18 -16.88 -8.80 1.76
N LEU A 19 -17.97 -9.58 1.83
CA LEU A 19 -19.24 -9.11 2.39
C LEU A 19 -18.96 -8.58 3.80
N ALA A 20 -19.34 -7.34 4.08
CA ALA A 20 -19.19 -6.66 5.37
C ALA A 20 -19.92 -7.33 6.55
N ALA A 21 -20.53 -8.49 6.34
CA ALA A 21 -21.13 -9.34 7.37
C ALA A 21 -20.15 -10.49 7.63
N VAL A 22 -19.35 -10.56 8.68
CA VAL A 22 -19.52 -10.08 10.06
C VAL A 22 -18.12 -9.80 10.60
N TYR A 23 -17.74 -8.53 10.74
CA TYR A 23 -16.56 -8.21 11.55
C TYR A 23 -16.89 -8.51 13.01
N SER A 24 -15.95 -9.11 13.74
CA SER A 24 -16.04 -9.12 15.20
C SER A 24 -16.00 -7.68 15.73
N GLU A 25 -16.46 -7.47 16.97
CA GLU A 25 -16.36 -6.17 17.63
C GLU A 25 -14.93 -5.63 17.62
N VAL A 26 -13.96 -6.53 17.83
CA VAL A 26 -12.53 -6.19 17.79
C VAL A 26 -12.09 -5.80 16.38
N GLN A 27 -12.48 -6.55 15.35
CA GLN A 27 -12.13 -6.20 13.96
C GLN A 27 -12.70 -4.84 13.58
N THR A 28 -13.96 -4.58 13.94
CA THR A 28 -14.64 -3.30 13.69
C THR A 28 -13.92 -2.14 14.39
N SER A 29 -13.57 -2.33 15.67
CA SER A 29 -12.81 -1.34 16.44
C SER A 29 -11.44 -1.08 15.82
N ARG A 30 -10.77 -2.11 15.29
CA ARG A 30 -9.44 -1.98 14.70
C ARG A 30 -9.45 -1.31 13.33
N LEU A 31 -10.51 -1.39 12.53
CA LEU A 31 -10.59 -0.71 11.23
C LEU A 31 -10.28 0.79 11.33
N ASN A 32 -10.78 1.45 12.39
CA ASN A 32 -10.65 2.89 12.60
C ASN A 32 -9.54 3.27 13.61
N HIS A 33 -8.73 2.31 14.05
CA HIS A 33 -7.68 2.58 15.02
C HIS A 33 -6.56 3.43 14.39
N PRO A 34 -6.29 4.64 14.92
CA PRO A 34 -5.25 5.51 14.37
C PRO A 34 -3.86 4.93 14.67
N LEU A 35 -3.03 4.83 13.63
CA LEU A 35 -1.66 4.36 13.78
C LEU A 35 -0.74 5.52 14.15
N PRO A 36 0.20 5.33 15.09
CA PRO A 36 1.18 6.35 15.41
C PRO A 36 2.11 6.57 14.23
N LEU A 37 2.02 7.74 13.60
CA LEU A 37 2.93 8.15 12.54
C LEU A 37 4.11 8.96 13.12
N PRO A 38 5.34 8.81 12.59
CA PRO A 38 6.44 9.72 12.90
C PRO A 38 6.05 11.18 12.66
N SER A 39 6.49 12.10 13.51
CA SER A 39 6.13 13.53 13.39
C SER A 39 6.55 14.13 12.04
N VAL A 40 7.70 13.69 11.51
CA VAL A 40 8.26 14.19 10.24
C VAL A 40 7.36 13.93 9.03
N VAL A 41 6.61 12.82 9.01
CA VAL A 41 5.73 12.49 7.87
C VAL A 41 4.37 13.16 7.93
N ARG A 42 3.99 13.74 9.09
CA ARG A 42 2.73 14.50 9.22
C ARG A 42 2.81 15.86 8.54
N GLY A 43 4.00 16.48 8.55
CA GLY A 43 4.26 17.79 7.94
C GLY A 43 5.02 17.69 6.62
N PRO A 44 5.30 18.83 5.96
CA PRO A 44 6.24 18.86 4.86
C PRO A 44 7.67 18.63 5.37
N PHE A 45 8.39 17.79 4.65
CA PHE A 45 9.77 17.45 4.92
C PHE A 45 10.59 17.62 3.65
N LYS A 46 11.90 17.80 3.84
CA LYS A 46 12.90 17.70 2.79
C LYS A 46 13.73 16.45 3.04
N ILE A 47 14.26 15.89 1.96
CA ILE A 47 15.23 14.81 2.02
C ILE A 47 16.62 15.45 2.09
N VAL A 48 17.42 15.00 3.05
CA VAL A 48 18.82 15.38 3.18
C VAL A 48 19.66 14.14 3.01
N ASP A 49 20.59 14.19 2.06
CA ASP A 49 21.52 13.10 1.80
C ASP A 49 22.58 13.03 2.90
N GLY A 50 22.80 11.82 3.39
CA GLY A 50 23.84 11.46 4.34
C GLY A 50 25.10 10.94 3.64
N PRO A 51 25.99 10.24 4.39
CA PRO A 51 27.20 9.69 3.80
C PRO A 51 26.89 8.58 2.77
N PRO A 52 27.79 8.35 1.80
CA PRO A 52 27.72 7.22 0.87
C PRO A 52 27.61 5.89 1.61
N SER A 53 26.78 4.99 1.09
CA SER A 53 26.67 3.63 1.61
C SER A 53 27.81 2.74 1.12
N SER A 54 28.06 1.63 1.81
CA SER A 54 28.95 0.57 1.37
C SER A 54 28.36 -0.79 1.74
N ALA A 55 28.92 -1.86 1.17
CA ALA A 55 28.49 -3.22 1.47
C ALA A 55 29.13 -3.76 2.74
N ALA A 56 28.41 -4.62 3.48
CA ALA A 56 28.92 -5.29 4.67
C ALA A 56 30.05 -6.31 4.35
N GLY A 57 30.14 -6.79 3.11
CA GLY A 57 31.19 -7.70 2.65
C GLY A 57 31.40 -7.56 1.14
N ASN A 58 32.63 -7.78 0.68
CA ASN A 58 33.06 -7.74 -0.74
C ASN A 58 32.62 -6.46 -1.50
N PRO A 59 32.97 -5.25 -1.02
CA PRO A 59 32.55 -3.99 -1.66
C PRO A 59 32.99 -3.90 -3.13
N ASP A 60 34.24 -4.29 -3.44
CA ASP A 60 34.78 -4.22 -4.80
C ASP A 60 34.05 -5.12 -5.81
N GLU A 61 33.48 -6.24 -5.37
CA GLU A 61 32.70 -7.14 -6.23
C GLU A 61 31.27 -6.62 -6.41
N ILE A 62 30.65 -6.12 -5.35
CA ILE A 62 29.29 -5.59 -5.38
C ILE A 62 29.24 -4.30 -6.20
N GLU A 63 30.26 -3.44 -6.11
CA GLU A 63 30.38 -2.24 -6.94
C GLU A 63 30.40 -2.59 -8.44
N LYS A 64 31.13 -3.65 -8.82
CA LYS A 64 31.16 -4.13 -10.21
C LYS A 64 29.80 -4.65 -10.70
N LEU A 65 29.03 -5.29 -9.82
CA LEU A 65 27.70 -5.82 -10.14
C LEU A 65 26.63 -4.72 -10.23
N PHE A 66 26.75 -3.67 -9.42
CA PHE A 66 25.76 -2.60 -9.31
C PHE A 66 26.37 -1.20 -9.50
N PRO A 67 27.00 -0.91 -10.65
CA PRO A 67 27.77 0.32 -10.85
C PRO A 67 26.92 1.61 -10.76
N ASN A 68 25.60 1.51 -10.97
CA ASN A 68 24.67 2.65 -10.92
C ASN A 68 24.00 2.84 -9.55
N LEU A 69 24.15 1.88 -8.63
CA LEU A 69 23.45 1.88 -7.32
C LEU A 69 24.41 1.82 -6.14
N PHE A 70 25.61 1.27 -6.33
CA PHE A 70 26.61 1.22 -5.27
C PHE A 70 27.01 2.63 -4.83
N GLY A 71 27.15 2.83 -3.53
CA GLY A 71 27.55 4.13 -2.97
C GLY A 71 26.44 5.17 -2.83
N GLN A 72 25.18 4.86 -3.19
CA GLN A 72 24.08 5.81 -3.00
C GLN A 72 23.99 6.29 -1.54
N PRO A 73 23.78 7.59 -1.29
CA PRO A 73 23.77 8.14 0.05
C PRO A 73 22.55 7.66 0.83
N SER A 74 22.69 7.59 2.15
CA SER A 74 21.53 7.43 3.03
C SER A 74 20.63 8.67 2.98
N ALA A 75 19.33 8.51 3.23
CA ALA A 75 18.37 9.62 3.18
C ALA A 75 17.79 9.89 4.58
N ALA A 76 17.83 11.16 5.01
CA ALA A 76 17.18 11.62 6.24
C ALA A 76 16.02 12.56 5.91
N LEU A 77 14.87 12.35 6.56
CA LEU A 77 13.72 13.25 6.45
C LEU A 77 13.87 14.36 7.50
N VAL A 78 13.89 15.61 7.05
CA VAL A 78 14.01 16.78 7.94
C VAL A 78 12.78 17.69 7.79
N PRO A 79 12.07 18.02 8.88
CA PRO A 79 10.95 18.96 8.82
C PRO A 79 11.39 20.30 8.23
N THR A 80 10.60 20.83 7.28
CA THR A 80 10.97 22.08 6.59
C THR A 80 10.29 23.31 7.20
N GLY A 81 9.28 23.12 8.08
CA GLY A 81 8.51 24.22 8.69
C GLY A 81 7.66 25.03 7.70
N ALA A 82 7.76 24.74 6.41
CA ALA A 82 6.95 25.34 5.34
C ALA A 82 5.49 24.85 5.40
N ALA A 83 4.61 25.50 4.65
CA ALA A 83 3.26 24.97 4.41
C ALA A 83 3.35 23.69 3.54
N PRO A 84 2.44 22.72 3.71
CA PRO A 84 2.32 21.57 2.82
C PRO A 84 2.21 22.03 1.36
N SER A 85 3.17 21.67 0.51
CA SER A 85 3.00 21.74 -0.94
C SER A 85 2.41 20.42 -1.44
N GLU A 86 1.41 20.51 -2.32
CA GLU A 86 0.94 19.33 -3.06
C GLU A 86 2.04 18.92 -4.05
N MET A 87 2.26 17.61 -4.21
CA MET A 87 3.12 17.13 -5.28
C MET A 87 2.46 17.46 -6.62
N THR A 88 3.25 18.06 -7.52
CA THR A 88 2.76 18.37 -8.86
C THR A 88 2.78 17.08 -9.69
N GLY A 89 1.60 16.59 -10.05
CA GLY A 89 1.41 15.44 -10.94
C GLY A 89 0.86 14.19 -10.27
N SER A 90 0.10 13.42 -11.05
CA SER A 90 -0.42 12.11 -10.66
C SER A 90 0.65 11.03 -10.79
N LEU A 91 0.82 10.21 -9.75
CA LEU A 91 1.72 9.06 -9.77
C LEU A 91 0.96 7.77 -10.12
N LYS A 92 1.63 6.85 -10.81
CA LYS A 92 1.16 5.47 -10.97
C LYS A 92 2.09 4.57 -10.18
N VAL A 93 1.59 4.06 -9.06
CA VAL A 93 2.40 3.28 -8.10
C VAL A 93 1.95 1.83 -8.12
N GLY A 94 2.91 0.91 -8.20
CA GLY A 94 2.68 -0.53 -8.11
C GLY A 94 3.22 -1.09 -6.81
N VAL A 95 2.42 -1.87 -6.09
CA VAL A 95 2.82 -2.56 -4.85
C VAL A 95 2.73 -4.07 -5.03
N VAL A 96 3.75 -4.77 -4.53
CA VAL A 96 3.83 -6.23 -4.53
C VAL A 96 4.20 -6.70 -3.13
N LEU A 97 3.50 -7.74 -2.64
CA LEU A 97 3.89 -8.44 -1.43
C LEU A 97 4.71 -9.66 -1.84
N SER A 98 5.95 -9.74 -1.38
CA SER A 98 6.87 -10.85 -1.66
C SER A 98 7.22 -11.61 -0.39
N GLY A 99 7.35 -12.94 -0.50
CA GLY A 99 7.70 -13.81 0.63
C GLY A 99 6.49 -14.38 1.37
N GLY A 100 6.72 -14.86 2.59
CA GLY A 100 5.67 -15.39 3.46
C GLY A 100 4.78 -14.30 4.06
N GLN A 101 3.65 -14.69 4.64
CA GLN A 101 2.73 -13.76 5.29
C GLN A 101 3.37 -13.14 6.54
N ALA A 102 3.30 -11.82 6.66
CA ALA A 102 3.73 -11.08 7.82
C ALA A 102 2.62 -10.11 8.29
N PRO A 103 2.32 -10.03 9.60
CA PRO A 103 1.40 -9.04 10.13
C PRO A 103 1.84 -7.61 9.77
N GLY A 104 0.91 -6.79 9.27
CA GLY A 104 1.15 -5.38 8.94
C GLY A 104 1.32 -5.05 7.46
N GLY A 105 1.41 -6.04 6.56
CA GLY A 105 1.54 -5.78 5.11
C GLY A 105 0.41 -4.90 4.53
N HIS A 106 -0.83 -5.11 4.96
CA HIS A 106 -1.97 -4.27 4.54
C HIS A 106 -1.87 -2.83 5.06
N ASN A 107 -1.23 -2.60 6.20
CA ASN A 107 -1.03 -1.25 6.74
C ASN A 107 0.02 -0.46 5.95
N VAL A 108 1.00 -1.15 5.37
CA VAL A 108 1.95 -0.51 4.43
C VAL A 108 1.20 -0.01 3.20
N ILE A 109 0.35 -0.85 2.62
CA ILE A 109 -0.46 -0.50 1.45
C ILE A 109 -1.43 0.64 1.78
N SER A 110 -2.10 0.58 2.93
CA SER A 110 -3.03 1.64 3.34
C SER A 110 -2.31 2.96 3.59
N GLY A 111 -1.11 2.94 4.16
CA GLY A 111 -0.30 4.15 4.38
C GLY A 111 0.19 4.78 3.07
N ILE A 112 0.58 3.97 2.08
CA ILE A 112 0.91 4.46 0.74
C ILE A 112 -0.33 5.08 0.09
N PHE A 113 -1.48 4.41 0.18
CA PHE A 113 -2.73 4.91 -0.39
C PHE A 113 -3.15 6.26 0.22
N ASP A 114 -3.17 6.37 1.55
CA ASP A 114 -3.50 7.63 2.23
C ASP A 114 -2.55 8.76 1.84
N TYR A 115 -1.24 8.47 1.76
CA TYR A 115 -0.26 9.46 1.34
C TYR A 115 -0.51 9.96 -0.09
N LEU A 116 -0.87 9.06 -1.01
CA LEU A 116 -1.21 9.42 -2.38
C LEU A 116 -2.50 10.25 -2.46
N GLU A 117 -3.55 9.89 -1.71
CA GLU A 117 -4.79 10.69 -1.65
C GLU A 117 -4.55 12.09 -1.08
N ASP A 118 -3.73 12.21 -0.03
CA ASP A 118 -3.51 13.47 0.68
C ASP A 118 -2.52 14.39 -0.03
N ARG A 119 -1.45 13.84 -0.62
CA ARG A 119 -0.29 14.62 -1.12
C ARG A 119 -0.12 14.61 -2.62
N ALA A 120 -0.65 13.61 -3.33
CA ALA A 120 -0.46 13.41 -4.77
C ALA A 120 -1.79 13.06 -5.45
N LYS A 121 -2.76 13.98 -5.36
CA LYS A 121 -4.13 13.76 -5.87
C LYS A 121 -4.14 13.36 -7.34
N GLY A 122 -5.04 12.43 -7.68
CA GLY A 122 -5.13 11.85 -9.02
C GLY A 122 -4.16 10.70 -9.28
N SER A 123 -3.35 10.31 -8.30
CA SER A 123 -2.52 9.11 -8.38
C SER A 123 -3.36 7.83 -8.40
N THR A 124 -2.80 6.77 -8.99
CA THR A 124 -3.41 5.44 -9.04
C THR A 124 -2.47 4.42 -8.41
N LEU A 125 -3.02 3.54 -7.56
CA LEU A 125 -2.29 2.48 -6.87
C LEU A 125 -2.70 1.12 -7.42
N TYR A 126 -1.73 0.29 -7.80
CA TYR A 126 -1.94 -1.05 -8.34
C TYR A 126 -1.33 -2.11 -7.43
N GLY A 127 -2.11 -3.13 -7.07
CA GLY A 127 -1.63 -4.30 -6.30
C GLY A 127 -1.39 -5.51 -7.21
N PHE A 128 -0.15 -5.99 -7.26
CA PHE A 128 0.21 -7.20 -8.02
C PHE A 128 -0.17 -8.47 -7.26
N LYS A 129 -0.80 -9.41 -7.97
CA LYS A 129 -1.30 -10.68 -7.42
C LYS A 129 -0.26 -11.80 -7.55
N GLY A 130 -0.12 -12.63 -6.53
CA GLY A 130 0.79 -13.78 -6.57
C GLY A 130 2.28 -13.40 -6.50
N GLY A 131 2.62 -12.29 -5.85
CA GLY A 131 3.99 -11.85 -5.63
C GLY A 131 4.71 -11.42 -6.93
N PRO A 132 6.05 -11.59 -7.00
CA PRO A 132 6.83 -11.17 -8.17
C PRO A 132 6.38 -11.80 -9.49
N ALA A 133 5.82 -13.02 -9.45
CA ALA A 133 5.26 -13.67 -10.63
C ALA A 133 4.07 -12.89 -11.22
N GLY A 134 3.34 -12.13 -10.39
CA GLY A 134 2.29 -11.22 -10.82
C GLY A 134 2.80 -10.07 -11.68
N ILE A 135 4.00 -9.56 -11.37
CA ILE A 135 4.65 -8.50 -12.17
C ILE A 135 4.96 -9.04 -13.57
N MET A 136 5.58 -10.22 -13.65
CA MET A 136 5.94 -10.84 -14.93
C MET A 136 4.71 -11.19 -15.79
N LYS A 137 3.59 -11.55 -15.17
CA LYS A 137 2.35 -11.92 -15.85
C LYS A 137 1.38 -10.73 -16.03
N CYS A 138 1.78 -9.52 -15.65
CA CYS A 138 0.92 -8.33 -15.61
C CYS A 138 -0.42 -8.56 -14.89
N LYS A 139 -0.41 -9.39 -13.85
CA LYS A 139 -1.60 -9.68 -13.03
C LYS A 139 -1.67 -8.70 -11.86
N TYR A 140 -2.45 -7.64 -12.02
CA TYR A 140 -2.67 -6.63 -10.98
C TYR A 140 -4.14 -6.21 -10.89
N VAL A 141 -4.48 -5.54 -9.80
CA VAL A 141 -5.77 -4.86 -9.60
C VAL A 141 -5.51 -3.42 -9.17
N GLU A 142 -6.38 -2.51 -9.57
CA GLU A 142 -6.41 -1.17 -9.00
C GLU A 142 -6.94 -1.22 -7.57
N LEU A 143 -6.24 -0.57 -6.65
CA LEU A 143 -6.59 -0.50 -5.24
C LEU A 143 -7.37 0.78 -4.99
N THR A 144 -8.69 0.65 -4.85
CA THR A 144 -9.58 1.75 -4.49
C THR A 144 -9.76 1.85 -2.97
N ARG A 145 -10.36 2.94 -2.51
CA ARG A 145 -10.70 3.14 -1.10
C ARG A 145 -11.57 2.01 -0.55
N GLU A 146 -12.55 1.56 -1.33
CA GLU A 146 -13.47 0.47 -0.99
C GLU A 146 -12.75 -0.88 -0.98
N PHE A 147 -11.73 -1.05 -1.83
CA PHE A 147 -10.90 -2.25 -1.82
C PHE A 147 -10.01 -2.31 -0.58
N ILE A 148 -9.40 -1.19 -0.17
CA ILE A 148 -8.44 -1.15 0.95
C ILE A 148 -9.12 -1.15 2.31
N TYR A 149 -10.26 -0.45 2.44
CA TYR A 149 -10.94 -0.25 3.71
C TYR A 149 -11.15 -1.55 4.53
N PRO A 150 -11.63 -2.66 3.94
CA PRO A 150 -11.81 -3.94 4.64
C PRO A 150 -10.54 -4.55 5.26
N TYR A 151 -9.37 -4.15 4.78
CA TYR A 151 -8.07 -4.74 5.14
C TYR A 151 -7.25 -3.86 6.10
N ARG A 152 -7.75 -2.66 6.44
CA ARG A 152 -7.04 -1.76 7.37
C ARG A 152 -6.94 -2.40 8.75
N ASN A 153 -5.73 -2.47 9.28
CA ASN A 153 -5.42 -3.08 10.58
C ASN A 153 -5.88 -4.55 10.70
N GLN A 154 -6.08 -5.24 9.57
CA GLN A 154 -6.37 -6.67 9.54
C GLN A 154 -5.09 -7.48 9.29
N LEU A 155 -5.18 -8.78 9.57
CA LEU A 155 -4.08 -9.69 9.29
C LEU A 155 -3.85 -9.78 7.77
N CYS A 156 -2.59 -9.83 7.38
CA CYS A 156 -2.21 -9.93 5.97
C CYS A 156 -2.65 -11.30 5.42
N GLU A 157 -3.64 -11.29 4.55
CA GLU A 157 -3.88 -12.35 3.58
C GLU A 157 -3.29 -11.86 2.24
N THR A 158 -2.71 -12.78 1.47
CA THR A 158 -2.26 -12.54 0.09
C THR A 158 -3.36 -11.83 -0.69
N PHE A 159 -3.01 -11.11 -1.77
CA PHE A 159 -4.00 -10.59 -2.72
C PHE A 159 -4.73 -11.73 -3.45
N GLU A 160 -5.53 -12.51 -2.74
CA GLU A 160 -6.50 -13.43 -3.29
C GLU A 160 -7.77 -12.62 -3.54
N ALA A 161 -7.79 -11.89 -4.66
CA ALA A 161 -9.05 -11.78 -5.34
C ALA A 161 -9.36 -13.19 -5.84
N LYS A 162 -10.45 -13.79 -5.34
CA LYS A 162 -10.96 -15.08 -5.80
C LYS A 162 -10.72 -15.21 -7.30
N GLU A 163 -10.03 -16.27 -7.71
CA GLU A 163 -10.14 -16.74 -9.08
C GLU A 163 -11.65 -16.98 -9.31
N GLU A 164 -12.26 -16.16 -10.16
CA GLU A 164 -13.44 -16.65 -10.88
C GLU A 164 -12.89 -17.75 -11.78
N GLU A 165 -13.07 -18.98 -11.30
CA GLU A 165 -13.03 -20.19 -12.09
C GLU A 165 -14.08 -20.02 -13.21
N VAL A 166 -13.60 -19.62 -14.40
CA VAL A 166 -14.39 -19.71 -15.62
C VAL A 166 -14.26 -21.15 -16.09
N VAL A 167 -15.22 -21.98 -15.68
CA VAL A 167 -15.63 -23.21 -16.40
C VAL A 167 -17.08 -23.03 -16.82
#